data_AF-A0A1L2ZNH4-F1
#
_entry.id   AF-A0A1L2ZNH4-F1
#
_cell.length_a   1.000
_cell.length_b   1.000
_cell.length_c   1.000
_cell.angle_alpha   90.00
_cell.angle_beta   90.00
_cell.angle_gamma   90.00
#
_symmetry.space_group_name_H-M   'P 1'
#
loop_
_entity.id
_entity.type
_entity.pdbx_description
1 polymer ?
#
loop_
_entity_poly.entity_id
_entity_poly.type
_entity_poly.pdbx_seq_one_letter_code
_entity_poly.pdbx_strand_id
1 'polypeptide(L)'
;MNHSEQPSSPENRLAELNDEAIADLDKVMGTALGVAREQLESAGAFLPFGIALEKPGISAAENSGQDDDAATVGELRLLAVQPTEDPENPDADLDADAMMDDLVALMREQEDLYLAVALISDVTLLEEDRDAIHVNAEHRDGGAVGAVSAYTAPAEADAEWVFDEPQVDSAERLVWTD
;
A
#
# COMPACT_ATOMS: atom_id res chain seq x y z
N MET A 1 -19.34 -36.13 -3.05
CA MET A 1 -18.59 -35.25 -2.13
C MET A 1 -18.23 -34.03 -2.95
N ASN A 2 -18.84 -32.88 -2.65
CA ASN A 2 -18.64 -31.62 -3.35
C ASN A 2 -17.14 -31.28 -3.36
N HIS A 3 -16.58 -31.06 -4.55
CA HIS A 3 -15.39 -30.22 -4.65
C HIS A 3 -15.90 -28.78 -4.48
N SER A 4 -15.42 -28.10 -3.44
CA SER A 4 -15.57 -26.66 -3.32
C SER A 4 -14.82 -26.04 -4.51
N GLU A 5 -15.56 -25.43 -5.43
CA GLU A 5 -14.98 -24.50 -6.39
C GLU A 5 -14.41 -23.34 -5.56
N GLN A 6 -13.09 -23.30 -5.42
CA GLN A 6 -12.40 -22.11 -4.94
C GLN A 6 -12.78 -20.98 -5.91
N PRO A 7 -13.22 -19.79 -5.43
CA PRO A 7 -13.38 -18.66 -6.33
C PRO A 7 -12.03 -18.43 -7.02
N SER A 8 -12.05 -18.35 -8.34
CA SER A 8 -10.87 -17.98 -9.13
C SER A 8 -10.45 -16.58 -8.66
N SER A 9 -9.29 -16.46 -8.01
CA SER A 9 -8.68 -15.17 -7.73
C SER A 9 -8.64 -14.35 -9.03
N PRO A 10 -8.94 -13.03 -8.98
CA PRO A 10 -8.89 -12.19 -10.17
C PRO A 10 -7.52 -12.35 -10.84
N GLU A 11 -7.52 -12.65 -12.14
CA GLU A 11 -6.29 -12.94 -12.88
C GLU A 11 -5.39 -11.70 -12.89
N ASN A 12 -4.17 -11.85 -12.37
CA ASN A 12 -3.18 -10.77 -12.36
C ASN A 12 -2.62 -10.59 -13.78
N ARG A 13 -2.97 -9.47 -14.42
CA ARG A 13 -2.60 -9.10 -15.78
C ARG A 13 -1.37 -8.18 -15.83
N LEU A 14 -0.48 -8.27 -14.84
CA LEU A 14 0.75 -7.47 -14.78
C LEU A 14 1.56 -7.49 -16.09
N ALA A 15 1.66 -8.66 -16.74
CA ALA A 15 2.38 -8.82 -18.00
C ALA A 15 1.70 -8.16 -19.22
N GLU A 16 0.44 -7.77 -19.10
CA GLU A 16 -0.35 -7.11 -20.15
C GLU A 16 -0.39 -5.59 -20.00
N LEU A 17 0.14 -5.05 -18.90
CA LEU A 17 0.20 -3.61 -18.66
C LEU A 17 1.10 -2.90 -19.66
N ASN A 18 0.73 -1.66 -19.98
CA ASN A 18 1.57 -0.78 -20.77
C ASN A 18 2.62 -0.09 -19.89
N ASP A 19 3.57 0.60 -20.51
CA ASP A 19 4.68 1.26 -19.81
C ASP A 19 4.21 2.36 -18.84
N GLU A 20 3.08 3.03 -19.12
CA GLU A 20 2.52 4.08 -18.26
C GLU A 20 1.95 3.48 -16.97
N ALA A 21 1.18 2.39 -17.08
CA ALA A 21 0.64 1.67 -15.93
C ALA A 21 1.74 1.04 -15.06
N ILE A 22 2.83 0.57 -15.68
CA ILE A 22 4.01 0.10 -14.96
C ILE A 22 4.68 1.26 -14.21
N ALA A 23 4.83 2.42 -14.85
CA ALA A 23 5.39 3.60 -14.19
C ALA A 23 4.52 4.11 -13.03
N ASP A 24 3.20 4.01 -13.14
CA ASP A 24 2.27 4.34 -12.07
C ASP A 24 2.41 3.38 -10.87
N LEU A 25 2.56 2.08 -11.13
CA LEU A 25 2.86 1.07 -10.09
C LEU A 25 4.20 1.36 -9.39
N ASP A 26 5.26 1.61 -10.15
CA ASP A 26 6.58 1.95 -9.60
C ASP A 26 6.50 3.23 -8.75
N LYS A 27 5.71 4.22 -9.17
CA LYS A 27 5.50 5.47 -8.44
C LYS A 27 4.81 5.26 -7.10
N VAL A 28 3.69 4.53 -7.06
CA VAL A 28 2.98 4.26 -5.80
C VAL A 28 3.82 3.38 -4.86
N MET A 29 4.51 2.37 -5.39
CA MET A 29 5.37 1.47 -4.63
C MET A 29 6.59 2.18 -4.05
N GLY A 30 7.29 3.00 -4.85
CA GLY A 30 8.43 3.77 -4.38
C GLY A 30 8.06 4.79 -3.31
N THR A 31 6.90 5.44 -3.47
CA THR A 31 6.37 6.37 -2.46
C THR A 31 5.99 5.64 -1.18
N ALA A 32 5.27 4.52 -1.30
CA ALA A 32 4.87 3.67 -0.19
C ALA A 32 6.06 3.23 0.67
N LEU A 33 7.11 2.70 0.05
CA LEU A 33 8.33 2.29 0.73
C LEU A 33 9.03 3.47 1.41
N GLY A 34 9.12 4.62 0.74
CA GLY A 34 9.73 5.83 1.32
C GLY A 34 8.99 6.30 2.57
N VAL A 35 7.66 6.37 2.51
CA VAL A 35 6.82 6.79 3.64
C VAL A 35 6.89 5.80 4.81
N ALA A 36 6.88 4.49 4.54
CA ALA A 36 6.98 3.48 5.59
C ALA A 36 8.32 3.56 6.33
N ARG A 37 9.43 3.74 5.58
CA ARG A 37 10.77 3.92 6.16
C ARG A 37 10.84 5.17 7.03
N GLU A 38 10.31 6.29 6.57
CA GLU A 38 10.26 7.53 7.35
C GLU A 38 9.48 7.36 8.66
N GLN A 39 8.34 6.65 8.63
CA GLN A 39 7.58 6.37 9.84
C GLN A 39 8.33 5.45 10.81
N LEU A 40 9.02 4.41 10.32
CA LEU A 40 9.89 3.57 11.17
C LEU A 40 11.02 4.39 11.80
N GLU A 41 11.69 5.22 11.02
CA GLU A 41 12.78 6.06 11.52
C GLU A 41 12.30 7.08 12.55
N SER A 42 11.12 7.68 12.34
CA SER A 42 10.58 8.74 13.21
C SER A 42 9.84 8.21 14.44
N ALA A 43 9.10 7.12 14.33
CA ALA A 43 8.16 6.64 15.34
C ALA A 43 8.48 5.22 15.85
N GLY A 44 9.37 4.49 15.17
CA GLY A 44 9.76 3.13 15.52
C GLY A 44 8.77 2.04 15.09
N ALA A 45 7.60 2.42 14.60
CA ALA A 45 6.55 1.55 14.09
C ALA A 45 5.63 2.37 13.18
N PHE A 46 4.84 1.70 12.36
CA PHE A 46 3.75 2.32 11.59
C PHE A 46 2.53 1.40 11.57
N LEU A 47 1.36 2.00 11.42
CA LEU A 47 0.11 1.28 11.20
C LEU A 47 -0.15 1.11 9.70
N PRO A 48 -0.96 0.13 9.28
CA PRO A 48 -1.34 -0.02 7.89
C PRO A 48 -1.85 1.28 7.27
N PHE A 49 -1.33 1.60 6.08
CA PHE A 49 -1.73 2.78 5.32
C PHE A 49 -1.70 2.45 3.83
N GLY A 50 -2.36 3.31 3.05
CA GLY A 50 -2.44 3.19 1.61
C GLY A 50 -1.92 4.44 0.93
N ILE A 51 -1.32 4.26 -0.25
CA ILE A 51 -0.96 5.33 -1.17
C ILE A 51 -1.81 5.17 -2.42
N ALA A 52 -2.59 6.18 -2.80
CA ALA A 52 -3.35 6.18 -4.03
C ALA A 52 -2.79 7.22 -5.00
N LEU A 53 -2.61 6.83 -6.25
CA LEU A 53 -2.42 7.77 -7.35
C LEU A 53 -3.80 8.08 -7.94
N GLU A 54 -4.26 9.32 -7.77
CA GLU A 54 -5.54 9.75 -8.31
C GLU A 54 -5.49 9.98 -9.82
N LYS A 55 -6.66 9.83 -10.47
CA LYS A 55 -6.83 10.23 -11.86
C LYS A 55 -6.56 11.74 -12.00
N PRO A 56 -5.88 12.18 -13.07
CA PRO A 56 -5.70 13.60 -13.36
C PRO A 56 -7.03 14.34 -13.32
N GLY A 57 -7.05 15.52 -12.68
CA GLY A 57 -8.24 16.37 -12.60
C GLY A 57 -9.20 16.08 -11.44
N ILE A 58 -8.94 15.09 -10.58
CA ILE A 58 -9.74 14.84 -9.36
C ILE A 58 -9.39 15.83 -8.23
N SER A 59 -8.11 15.99 -7.92
CA SER A 59 -7.58 16.88 -6.86
C SER A 59 -7.05 18.22 -7.37
N ALA A 60 -6.69 18.30 -8.66
CA ALA A 60 -6.16 19.49 -9.33
C ALA A 60 -7.12 20.71 -9.33
N ALA A 61 -8.36 20.55 -8.85
CA ALA A 61 -9.29 21.65 -8.65
C ALA A 61 -8.96 22.52 -7.42
N GLU A 62 -8.26 22.00 -6.40
CA GLU A 62 -8.07 22.72 -5.13
C GLU A 62 -6.65 23.31 -4.92
N ASN A 63 -5.63 22.78 -5.60
CA ASN A 63 -4.24 23.28 -5.53
C ASN A 63 -3.77 23.87 -6.86
N SER A 64 -4.55 24.78 -7.45
CA SER A 64 -4.17 25.50 -8.67
C SER A 64 -3.12 26.59 -8.40
N GLY A 65 -1.90 26.14 -8.08
CA GLY A 65 -0.69 26.84 -8.52
C GLY A 65 -0.58 26.67 -10.03
N GLN A 66 -0.44 27.78 -10.73
CA GLN A 66 -0.47 27.90 -12.19
C GLN A 66 0.72 27.17 -12.85
N ASP A 67 0.64 25.85 -13.00
CA ASP A 67 1.52 25.07 -13.88
C ASP A 67 0.64 24.25 -14.84
N ASP A 68 0.66 24.59 -16.14
CA ASP A 68 -0.17 23.98 -17.19
C ASP A 68 0.11 22.46 -17.39
N ASP A 69 1.20 21.93 -16.82
CA ASP A 69 1.54 20.49 -16.78
C ASP A 69 0.91 19.74 -15.59
N ALA A 70 0.41 20.42 -14.55
CA ALA A 70 -0.16 19.76 -13.38
C ALA A 70 -1.55 19.14 -13.65
N ALA A 71 -2.28 19.64 -14.64
CA ALA A 71 -3.63 19.14 -14.98
C ALA A 71 -3.63 17.75 -15.64
N THR A 72 -2.46 17.25 -16.07
CA THR A 72 -2.33 15.95 -16.76
C THR A 72 -1.68 14.87 -15.89
N VAL A 73 -1.12 15.23 -14.72
CA VAL A 73 -0.43 14.31 -13.83
C VAL A 73 -1.30 13.99 -12.62
N GLY A 74 -1.49 12.71 -12.32
CA GLY A 74 -2.19 12.26 -11.11
C GLY A 74 -1.45 12.63 -9.82
N GLU A 75 -2.20 13.03 -8.80
CA GLU A 75 -1.66 13.36 -7.47
C GLU A 75 -1.63 12.12 -6.57
N LEU A 76 -0.59 12.01 -5.73
CA LEU A 76 -0.48 10.94 -4.74
C LEU A 76 -1.19 11.37 -3.45
N ARG A 77 -1.98 10.46 -2.87
CA ARG A 77 -2.65 10.66 -1.59
C ARG A 77 -2.37 9.52 -0.65
N LEU A 78 -2.08 9.87 0.60
CA LEU A 78 -1.98 8.92 1.69
C LEU A 78 -3.36 8.74 2.33
N LEU A 79 -3.80 7.51 2.45
CA LEU A 79 -5.00 7.11 3.17
C LEU A 79 -4.61 6.25 4.36
N ALA A 80 -5.23 6.48 5.51
CA ALA A 80 -5.06 5.66 6.69
C ALA A 80 -6.41 5.54 7.40
N VAL A 81 -6.68 4.39 7.98
CA VAL A 81 -7.86 4.18 8.82
C VAL A 81 -7.47 4.42 10.27
N GLN A 82 -8.40 4.97 11.05
CA GLN A 82 -8.17 5.09 12.49
C GLN A 82 -8.48 3.76 13.15
N PRO A 83 -7.67 3.34 14.15
CA PRO A 83 -8.02 2.17 14.95
C PRO A 83 -9.42 2.31 15.54
N THR A 84 -10.17 1.22 15.57
CA THR A 84 -11.41 1.19 16.34
C THR A 84 -11.03 1.13 17.83
N GLU A 85 -11.25 2.22 18.55
CA GLU A 85 -11.06 2.26 20.00
C GLU A 85 -12.18 1.46 20.68
N ASP A 86 -11.83 0.43 21.46
CA ASP A 86 -12.78 -0.23 22.35
C ASP A 86 -12.89 0.57 23.66
N PRO A 87 -14.01 1.27 23.93
CA PRO A 87 -14.15 2.07 25.14
C PRO A 87 -14.22 1.21 26.41
N GLU A 88 -14.51 -0.09 26.29
CA GLU A 88 -14.50 -1.04 27.40
C GLU A 88 -13.11 -1.65 27.64
N ASN A 89 -12.21 -1.58 26.65
CA ASN A 89 -10.84 -2.04 26.74
C ASN A 89 -9.85 -1.16 25.93
N PRO A 90 -9.49 0.04 26.43
CA PRO A 90 -8.64 0.97 25.71
C PRO A 90 -7.17 0.51 25.58
N ASP A 91 -6.77 -0.51 26.35
CA ASP A 91 -5.43 -1.10 26.30
C ASP A 91 -5.38 -2.38 25.42
N ALA A 92 -6.46 -2.68 24.68
CA ALA A 92 -6.46 -3.79 23.74
C ALA A 92 -5.41 -3.56 22.63
N ASP A 93 -4.72 -4.62 22.24
CA ASP A 93 -3.79 -4.58 21.12
C ASP A 93 -4.51 -4.15 19.84
N LEU A 94 -3.82 -3.35 19.03
CA LEU A 94 -4.31 -2.87 17.75
C LEU A 94 -4.42 -4.03 16.76
N ASP A 95 -5.62 -4.23 16.20
CA ASP A 95 -5.86 -5.25 15.18
C ASP A 95 -5.47 -4.72 13.79
N ALA A 96 -4.21 -4.95 13.40
CA ALA A 96 -3.68 -4.50 12.13
C ALA A 96 -4.36 -5.18 10.93
N ASP A 97 -4.84 -6.42 11.09
CA ASP A 97 -5.57 -7.13 10.04
C ASP A 97 -6.93 -6.47 9.78
N ALA A 98 -7.67 -6.16 10.85
CA ALA A 98 -8.93 -5.42 10.74
C ALA A 98 -8.73 -4.02 10.12
N MET A 99 -7.63 -3.32 10.46
CA MET A 99 -7.29 -2.04 9.84
C MET A 99 -6.99 -2.19 8.35
N MET A 100 -6.28 -3.24 7.95
CA MET A 100 -6.01 -3.50 6.54
C MET A 100 -7.32 -3.78 5.78
N ASP A 101 -8.22 -4.58 6.35
CA ASP A 101 -9.53 -4.86 5.76
C ASP A 101 -10.37 -3.57 5.58
N ASP A 102 -10.39 -2.71 6.60
CA ASP A 102 -11.08 -1.41 6.54
C ASP A 102 -10.44 -0.48 5.49
N LEU A 103 -9.11 -0.48 5.38
CA LEU A 103 -8.38 0.31 4.38
C LEU A 103 -8.68 -0.18 2.95
N VAL A 104 -8.68 -1.49 2.72
CA VAL A 104 -9.07 -2.09 1.44
C VAL A 104 -10.51 -1.72 1.10
N ALA A 105 -11.43 -1.82 2.07
CA ALA A 105 -12.82 -1.43 1.87
C ALA A 105 -12.97 0.05 1.50
N LEU A 106 -12.25 0.94 2.18
CA LEU A 106 -12.21 2.37 1.88
C LEU A 106 -11.69 2.64 0.46
N MET A 107 -10.59 1.99 0.07
CA MET A 107 -10.02 2.17 -1.26
C MET A 107 -10.93 1.63 -2.37
N ARG A 108 -11.63 0.51 -2.12
CA ARG A 108 -12.66 -0.04 -3.02
C ARG A 108 -13.82 0.93 -3.22
N GLU A 109 -14.32 1.54 -2.15
CA GLU A 109 -15.40 2.53 -2.24
C GLU A 109 -15.04 3.71 -3.16
N GLN A 110 -13.75 4.03 -3.26
CA GLN A 110 -13.23 5.15 -4.02
C GLN A 110 -12.41 4.73 -5.25
N GLU A 111 -12.48 3.47 -5.68
CA GLU A 111 -11.61 2.91 -6.72
C GLU A 111 -11.70 3.66 -8.07
N ASP A 112 -12.87 4.26 -8.32
CA ASP A 112 -13.14 5.08 -9.49
C ASP A 112 -12.36 6.41 -9.51
N LEU A 113 -11.73 6.79 -8.40
CA LEU A 113 -10.88 7.97 -8.32
C LEU A 113 -9.41 7.67 -8.64
N TYR A 114 -9.00 6.41 -8.63
CA TYR A 114 -7.58 6.03 -8.66
C TYR A 114 -7.13 5.45 -10.01
N LEU A 115 -5.85 5.63 -10.31
CA LEU A 115 -5.12 4.94 -11.37
C LEU A 115 -4.39 3.71 -10.81
N ALA A 116 -3.65 3.93 -9.72
CA ALA A 116 -2.90 2.92 -9.00
C ALA A 116 -3.07 3.12 -7.50
N VAL A 117 -2.93 2.05 -6.74
CA VAL A 117 -2.89 2.08 -5.27
C VAL A 117 -1.76 1.20 -4.78
N ALA A 118 -1.27 1.48 -3.58
CA ALA A 118 -0.40 0.61 -2.82
C ALA A 118 -0.95 0.49 -1.41
N LEU A 119 -1.04 -0.72 -0.88
CA LEU A 119 -1.41 -1.07 0.48
C LEU A 119 -0.15 -1.48 1.22
N ILE A 120 0.09 -0.92 2.40
CA ILE A 120 1.34 -1.07 3.14
C ILE A 120 1.04 -1.59 4.53
N SER A 121 1.81 -2.58 4.97
CA SER A 121 1.74 -3.17 6.31
C SER A 121 3.12 -3.52 6.82
N ASP A 122 3.26 -3.54 8.14
CA ASP A 122 4.39 -4.16 8.83
C ASP A 122 4.05 -5.63 9.06
N VAL A 123 4.95 -6.54 8.66
CA VAL A 123 4.75 -7.98 8.77
C VAL A 123 5.98 -8.66 9.34
N THR A 124 5.79 -9.74 10.09
CA THR A 124 6.90 -10.56 10.59
C THR A 124 7.18 -11.74 9.66
N LEU A 125 8.39 -11.82 9.14
CA LEU A 125 8.90 -12.95 8.37
C LEU A 125 9.26 -14.10 9.32
N LEU A 126 8.32 -15.01 9.53
CA LEU A 126 8.43 -16.10 10.52
C LEU A 126 9.65 -17.01 10.34
N GLU A 127 10.11 -17.21 9.11
CA GLU A 127 11.28 -18.05 8.83
C GLU A 127 12.60 -17.38 9.21
N GLU A 128 12.63 -16.04 9.18
CA GLU A 128 13.83 -15.23 9.44
C GLU A 128 13.82 -14.60 10.84
N ASP A 129 12.68 -14.61 11.54
CA ASP A 129 12.46 -13.94 12.82
C ASP A 129 12.78 -12.43 12.73
N ARG A 130 12.29 -11.80 11.65
CA ARG A 130 12.54 -10.39 11.31
C ARG A 130 11.28 -9.72 10.81
N ASP A 131 11.15 -8.44 11.10
CA ASP A 131 10.07 -7.62 10.57
C ASP A 131 10.43 -7.06 9.18
N ALA A 132 9.39 -6.81 8.39
CA ALA A 132 9.49 -6.36 7.02
C ALA A 132 8.34 -5.44 6.64
N ILE A 133 8.64 -4.46 5.80
CA ILE A 133 7.64 -3.66 5.11
C ILE A 133 7.09 -4.52 3.98
N HIS A 134 5.79 -4.79 4.01
CA HIS A 134 5.08 -5.42 2.90
C HIS A 134 4.22 -4.39 2.17
N VAL A 135 4.39 -4.34 0.85
CA VAL A 135 3.64 -3.46 -0.06
C VAL A 135 2.92 -4.33 -1.08
N ASN A 136 1.63 -4.11 -1.27
CA ASN A 136 0.86 -4.65 -2.40
C ASN A 136 0.38 -3.47 -3.24
N ALA A 137 0.94 -3.31 -4.44
CA ALA A 137 0.57 -2.27 -5.38
C ALA A 137 -0.27 -2.83 -6.53
N GLU A 138 -1.33 -2.13 -6.88
CA GLU A 138 -2.28 -2.53 -7.92
C GLU A 138 -2.54 -1.37 -8.89
N HIS A 139 -2.85 -1.73 -10.13
CA HIS A 139 -3.27 -0.80 -11.16
C HIS A 139 -4.69 -1.12 -11.62
N ARG A 140 -5.49 -0.09 -11.89
CA ARG A 140 -6.88 -0.22 -12.37
C ARG A 140 -7.02 -1.08 -13.63
N ASP A 141 -5.98 -1.13 -14.46
CA ASP A 141 -5.99 -1.89 -15.72
C ASP A 141 -5.73 -3.39 -15.53
N GLY A 142 -5.42 -3.85 -14.31
CA GLY A 142 -5.46 -5.28 -13.99
C GLY A 142 -4.18 -5.94 -13.49
N GLY A 143 -3.12 -5.19 -13.21
CA GLY A 143 -1.87 -5.76 -12.68
C GLY A 143 -1.70 -5.49 -11.18
N ALA A 144 -1.07 -6.43 -10.48
CA ALA A 144 -0.66 -6.29 -9.08
C ALA A 144 0.79 -6.75 -8.87
N VAL A 145 1.53 -6.01 -8.07
CA VAL A 145 2.93 -6.28 -7.74
C VAL A 145 3.13 -6.14 -6.23
N GLY A 146 3.77 -7.13 -5.64
CA GLY A 146 4.12 -7.17 -4.24
C GLY A 146 5.59 -6.84 -4.04
N ALA A 147 5.91 -6.17 -2.94
CA ALA A 147 7.28 -5.98 -2.51
C ALA A 147 7.41 -6.24 -1.01
N VAL A 148 8.47 -6.95 -0.63
CA VAL A 148 8.84 -7.19 0.78
C VAL A 148 10.23 -6.64 1.01
N SER A 149 10.39 -5.75 1.99
CA SER A 149 11.67 -5.15 2.39
C SER A 149 11.86 -5.38 3.88
N ALA A 150 12.64 -6.40 4.22
CA ALA A 150 13.01 -6.68 5.60
C ALA A 150 13.81 -5.51 6.18
N TYR A 151 13.65 -5.25 7.46
CA TYR A 151 14.37 -4.20 8.14
C TYR A 151 14.98 -4.68 9.46
N THR A 152 15.84 -3.86 10.05
CA THR A 152 16.41 -4.09 11.38
C THR A 152 16.38 -2.78 12.15
N ALA A 153 15.66 -2.78 13.27
CA ALA A 153 15.64 -1.66 14.18
C ALA A 153 17.04 -1.46 14.82
N PRO A 154 17.45 -0.21 15.08
CA PRO A 154 18.74 0.07 15.67
C PRO A 154 18.82 -0.47 17.11
N ALA A 155 19.92 -1.16 17.45
CA ALA A 155 20.14 -1.71 18.78
C ALA A 155 20.42 -0.62 19.85
N GLU A 156 20.85 0.56 19.41
CA GLU A 156 21.14 1.73 20.24
C GLU A 156 20.42 2.94 19.65
N ALA A 157 20.00 3.90 20.50
CA ALA A 157 19.17 5.04 20.06
C ALA A 157 19.84 5.94 18.99
N ASP A 158 21.17 5.91 18.87
CA ASP A 158 21.93 6.70 17.89
C ASP A 158 22.33 5.87 16.65
N ALA A 159 21.94 4.59 16.57
CA ALA A 159 22.22 3.74 15.42
C ALA A 159 21.14 3.92 14.33
N GLU A 160 21.50 3.57 13.09
CA GLU A 160 20.66 3.74 11.91
C GLU A 160 19.76 2.52 11.68
N TRP A 161 18.57 2.74 11.13
CA TRP A 161 17.73 1.68 10.61
C TRP A 161 18.37 1.06 9.38
N VAL A 162 18.35 -0.27 9.30
CA VAL A 162 18.84 -0.99 8.12
C VAL A 162 17.66 -1.54 7.35
N PHE A 163 17.58 -1.21 6.06
CA PHE A 163 16.56 -1.71 5.14
C PHE A 163 17.20 -2.54 4.04
N ASP A 164 16.69 -3.74 3.84
CA ASP A 164 17.13 -4.61 2.75
C ASP A 164 16.51 -4.14 1.41
N GLU A 165 17.16 -4.54 0.30
CA GLU A 165 16.62 -4.29 -1.04
C GLU A 165 15.25 -4.96 -1.18
N PRO A 166 14.20 -4.24 -1.64
CA PRO A 166 12.88 -4.81 -1.82
C PRO A 166 12.89 -6.02 -2.76
N GLN A 167 12.35 -7.13 -2.29
CA GLN A 167 12.11 -8.31 -3.12
C GLN A 167 10.74 -8.18 -3.75
N VAL A 168 10.70 -8.14 -5.09
CA VAL A 168 9.48 -7.90 -5.87
C VAL A 168 8.96 -9.20 -6.47
N ASP A 169 7.66 -9.45 -6.34
CA ASP A 169 6.97 -10.60 -6.94
C ASP A 169 5.54 -10.21 -7.39
N SER A 170 4.84 -11.11 -8.08
CA SER A 170 3.43 -10.92 -8.40
C SER A 170 2.57 -10.95 -7.13
N ALA A 171 1.62 -10.03 -7.00
CA ALA A 171 0.68 -9.99 -5.89
C ALA A 171 -0.76 -10.32 -6.31
N GLU A 172 -1.63 -10.47 -5.32
CA GLU A 172 -3.07 -10.57 -5.52
C GLU A 172 -3.71 -9.17 -5.61
N ARG A 173 -4.77 -9.06 -6.40
CA ARG A 173 -5.59 -7.85 -6.47
C ARG A 173 -6.59 -7.83 -5.33
N LEU A 174 -6.52 -6.81 -4.50
CA LEU A 174 -7.37 -6.55 -3.36
C LEU A 174 -8.33 -5.39 -3.65
N VAL A 175 -7.93 -4.33 -4.35
CA VAL A 175 -8.85 -3.20 -4.62
C VAL A 175 -9.76 -3.53 -5.79
N TRP A 176 -9.22 -3.75 -6.97
CA TRP A 176 -10.03 -3.98 -8.16
C TRP A 176 -10.26 -5.48 -8.39
N THR A 177 -11.34 -6.03 -7.83
CA THR A 177 -11.64 -7.48 -7.87
C THR A 177 -12.75 -7.90 -8.84
N ASP A 178 -13.44 -6.95 -9.47
CA ASP A 178 -14.52 -7.18 -10.45
C ASP A 178 -14.03 -7.59 -11.86
#